data_AF-A0A1Q7XYZ6-F1
#
_entry.id   AF-A0A1Q7XYZ6-F1
#
_cell.length_a   1.000
_cell.length_b   1.000
_cell.length_c   1.000
_cell.angle_alpha   90.00
_cell.angle_beta   90.00
_cell.angle_gamma   90.00
#
_symmetry.space_group_name_H-M   'P 1'
#
loop_
_entity.id
_entity.type
_entity.pdbx_description
1 polymer ?
#
loop_
_entity_poly.entity_id
_entity_poly.type
_entity_poly.pdbx_seq_one_letter_code
_entity_poly.pdbx_strand_id
1 'polypeptide(L)'
;MDLSAWILTGLVVVALVVAFATDPVLPVRGLLATGKLVRSVWLELLLGFLLAGLLEVLIPKPVLSRWLGADRMAQGILVGWVAGLAIPGGPYLLFPVAANLFRSGAAPGPLIALLTAKTLVSPIRMLTYEAPLLGWPLTLARCLPGVLLPPVMGLI
;
A
#
# COMPACT_ATOMS: atom_id res chain seq x y z
N MET A 1 19.48 -11.00 -2.42
CA MET A 1 18.45 -10.77 -3.44
C MET A 1 17.35 -11.78 -3.22
N ASP A 2 16.12 -11.32 -3.02
CA ASP A 2 14.99 -12.20 -2.71
C ASP A 2 14.52 -12.96 -3.95
N LEU A 3 13.84 -14.09 -3.75
CA LEU A 3 13.31 -14.95 -4.84
C LEU A 3 12.49 -14.16 -5.87
N SER A 4 11.71 -13.20 -5.41
CA SER A 4 10.92 -12.31 -6.27
C SER A 4 11.78 -11.51 -7.25
N ALA A 5 12.97 -11.07 -6.86
CA ALA A 5 13.88 -10.32 -7.73
C ALA A 5 14.40 -11.21 -8.87
N TRP A 6 14.71 -12.48 -8.58
CA TRP A 6 15.11 -13.44 -9.60
C TRP A 6 14.00 -13.76 -10.58
N ILE A 7 12.78 -13.99 -10.09
CA ILE A 7 11.60 -14.22 -10.92
C ILE A 7 11.35 -13.03 -11.85
N LEU A 8 11.36 -11.81 -11.32
CA LEU A 8 11.16 -10.60 -12.11
C LEU A 8 12.25 -10.40 -13.16
N THR A 9 13.51 -10.65 -12.79
CA THR A 9 14.63 -10.57 -13.73
C THR A 9 14.44 -11.56 -14.88
N GLY A 10 14.06 -12.81 -14.59
CA GLY A 10 13.77 -13.81 -15.61
C GLY A 10 12.64 -13.39 -16.55
N LEU A 11 11.52 -12.88 -16.02
CA LEU A 11 10.40 -12.39 -16.82
C LEU A 11 10.80 -11.21 -17.73
N VAL A 12 11.59 -10.27 -17.21
CA VAL A 12 12.09 -9.13 -18.00
C VAL A 12 13.01 -9.61 -19.13
N VAL A 13 13.92 -10.55 -18.86
CA VAL A 13 14.80 -11.12 -19.88
C VAL A 13 13.99 -11.83 -20.97
N VAL A 14 13.01 -12.66 -20.60
CA VAL A 14 12.12 -13.32 -21.56
C VAL A 14 11.36 -12.29 -22.41
N ALA A 15 10.78 -11.26 -21.79
CA ALA A 15 10.08 -10.20 -22.51
C ALA A 15 11.00 -9.42 -23.47
N LEU A 16 12.25 -9.16 -23.07
CA LEU A 16 13.25 -8.53 -23.94
C LEU A 16 13.60 -9.42 -25.12
N VAL A 17 13.86 -10.72 -24.90
CA VAL A 17 14.16 -11.67 -25.98
C VAL A 17 13.00 -11.73 -26.98
N VAL A 18 11.75 -11.82 -26.49
CA VAL A 18 10.56 -11.80 -27.34
C VAL A 18 10.43 -10.49 -28.11
N ALA A 19 10.69 -9.35 -27.47
CA ALA A 19 10.65 -8.04 -28.12
C ALA A 19 11.71 -7.93 -29.24
N PHE A 20 12.96 -8.34 -28.97
CA PHE A 20 14.03 -8.37 -29.97
C PHE A 20 13.73 -9.31 -31.14
N ALA A 21 13.13 -10.48 -30.87
CA ALA A 21 12.75 -11.44 -31.91
C ALA A 21 11.57 -10.95 -32.77
N THR A 22 10.74 -10.04 -32.25
CA THR A 22 9.57 -9.52 -32.96
C THR A 22 9.92 -8.29 -33.80
N ASP A 23 10.55 -7.27 -33.19
CA ASP A 23 10.99 -6.05 -33.87
C ASP A 23 12.08 -5.35 -33.02
N PRO A 24 13.28 -5.08 -33.59
CA PRO A 24 14.38 -4.39 -32.90
C PRO A 24 14.03 -3.03 -32.28
N VAL A 25 12.94 -2.38 -32.70
CA VAL A 25 12.47 -1.09 -32.15
C VAL A 25 11.71 -1.26 -30.83
N LEU A 26 11.13 -2.43 -30.55
CA LEU A 26 10.30 -2.66 -29.37
C LEU A 26 11.04 -2.52 -28.02
N PRO A 27 12.29 -3.00 -27.85
CA PRO A 27 13.04 -2.79 -26.62
C PRO A 27 13.26 -1.30 -26.30
N VAL A 28 13.54 -0.48 -27.31
CA VAL A 28 13.72 0.97 -27.16
C VAL A 28 12.41 1.64 -26.75
N ARG A 29 11.29 1.26 -27.38
CA ARG A 29 9.95 1.73 -26.97
C ARG A 29 9.60 1.30 -25.56
N GLY A 30 9.98 0.08 -25.17
CA GLY A 30 9.85 -0.44 -23.81
C GLY A 30 10.60 0.44 -22.80
N LEU A 31 11.88 0.74 -23.05
CA LEU A 31 12.69 1.61 -22.19
C LEU A 31 12.11 3.02 -22.06
N LEU A 32 11.61 3.60 -23.17
CA LEU A 32 10.95 4.90 -23.15
C LEU A 32 9.66 4.87 -22.32
N ALA A 33 8.86 3.81 -22.43
CA ALA A 33 7.66 3.62 -21.61
C ALA A 33 8.02 3.46 -20.12
N THR A 34 9.06 2.68 -19.81
CA THR A 34 9.60 2.55 -18.44
C THR A 34 10.02 3.91 -17.88
N GLY A 35 10.74 4.74 -18.66
CA GLY A 35 11.16 6.07 -18.24
C GLY A 35 9.98 7.00 -17.92
N LYS A 36 8.87 6.91 -18.69
CA LYS A 36 7.63 7.64 -18.40
C LYS A 36 6.98 7.17 -17.09
N LEU A 37 6.92 5.86 -16.86
CA LEU A 37 6.36 5.28 -15.64
C LEU A 37 7.19 5.66 -14.40
N VAL A 38 8.52 5.57 -14.48
CA VAL A 38 9.40 6.00 -13.39
C VAL A 38 9.18 7.49 -13.09
N ARG A 39 9.13 8.33 -14.13
CA ARG A 39 8.89 9.78 -13.97
C ARG A 39 7.52 10.08 -13.34
N SER A 40 6.50 9.26 -13.57
CA SER A 40 5.18 9.49 -12.99
C SER A 40 5.09 9.12 -11.51
N VAL A 41 5.92 8.19 -11.00
CA VAL A 41 5.79 7.68 -9.62
C VAL A 41 6.98 7.94 -8.71
N TRP A 42 8.15 8.35 -9.21
CA TRP A 42 9.38 8.46 -8.40
C TRP A 42 9.23 9.41 -7.20
N LEU A 43 8.50 10.52 -7.36
CA LEU A 43 8.30 11.49 -6.29
C LEU A 43 7.42 10.90 -5.18
N GLU A 44 6.36 10.18 -5.54
CA GLU A 44 5.49 9.49 -4.57
C GLU A 44 6.26 8.42 -3.81
N LEU A 45 7.12 7.65 -4.49
CA LEU A 45 7.99 6.65 -3.85
C LEU A 45 8.98 7.31 -2.88
N LEU A 46 9.64 8.39 -3.30
CA LEU A 46 10.58 9.14 -2.46
C LEU A 46 9.90 9.69 -1.20
N LEU A 47 8.78 10.38 -1.37
CA LEU A 47 8.01 10.95 -0.25
C LEU A 47 7.46 9.85 0.66
N GLY A 48 7.00 8.73 0.10
CA GLY A 48 6.53 7.59 0.86
C GLY A 48 7.65 7.00 1.73
N PHE A 49 8.80 6.68 1.16
CA PHE A 49 9.92 6.14 1.94
C PHE A 49 10.45 7.12 2.97
N LEU A 50 10.51 8.42 2.65
CA LEU A 50 10.89 9.46 3.60
C LEU A 50 9.90 9.52 4.78
N LEU A 51 8.59 9.52 4.51
CA LEU A 51 7.57 9.51 5.55
C LEU A 51 7.68 8.24 6.42
N ALA A 52 7.85 7.07 5.81
CA ALA A 52 8.01 5.81 6.53
C ALA A 52 9.20 5.84 7.50
N GLY A 53 10.37 6.31 7.03
CA GLY A 53 11.56 6.47 7.87
C GLY A 53 11.39 7.55 8.95
N LEU A 54 10.71 8.65 8.66
CA LEU A 54 10.39 9.67 9.66
C LEU A 54 9.46 9.11 10.75
N LEU A 55 8.39 8.40 10.37
CA LEU A 55 7.47 7.80 11.34
C LEU A 55 8.18 6.78 12.25
N GLU A 56 9.22 6.10 11.76
CA GLU A 56 10.03 5.19 12.56
C GLU A 56 10.77 5.89 13.71
N VAL A 57 11.28 7.10 13.46
CA VAL A 57 12.04 7.86 14.47
C VAL A 57 11.13 8.76 15.31
N LEU A 58 10.07 9.32 14.71
CA LEU A 58 9.19 10.28 15.36
C LEU A 58 8.18 9.67 16.32
N ILE A 59 7.80 8.39 16.17
CA ILE A 59 6.79 7.76 17.03
C ILE A 59 7.49 7.07 18.20
N PRO A 60 7.42 7.61 19.43
CA PRO A 60 8.05 6.98 20.59
C PRO A 60 7.30 5.68 20.93
N LYS A 61 8.02 4.63 21.34
CA LYS A 61 7.43 3.35 21.77
C LYS A 61 6.26 3.50 22.76
N PRO A 62 6.32 4.39 23.78
CA PRO A 62 5.19 4.57 24.71
C PRO A 62 3.91 5.08 24.04
N VAL A 63 4.04 5.94 23.03
CA VAL A 63 2.91 6.42 22.23
C VAL A 63 2.36 5.26 21.43
N LEU A 64 3.22 4.49 20.77
CA LEU A 64 2.78 3.35 20.00
C LEU A 64 2.04 2.30 20.84
N SER A 65 2.58 1.92 22.00
CA SER A 65 1.94 0.98 22.91
C SER A 65 0.61 1.51 23.43
N ARG A 66 0.48 2.83 23.68
CA ARG A 66 -0.78 3.44 24.14
C ARG A 66 -1.87 3.43 23.06
N TRP A 67 -1.51 3.67 21.79
CA TRP A 67 -2.48 3.86 20.72
C TRP A 67 -2.73 2.61 19.88
N LEU A 68 -1.73 1.76 19.70
CA LEU A 68 -1.77 0.56 18.86
C LEU A 68 -1.35 -0.71 19.61
N GLY A 69 -1.09 -0.64 20.92
CA GLY A 69 -0.74 -1.80 21.74
C GLY A 69 -1.94 -2.65 22.17
N ALA A 70 -1.63 -3.82 22.76
CA ALA A 70 -2.64 -4.81 23.14
C ALA A 70 -3.52 -4.38 24.33
N ASP A 71 -3.02 -3.50 25.20
CA ASP A 71 -3.71 -3.04 26.42
C ASP A 71 -5.06 -2.38 26.12
N ARG A 72 -5.23 -1.81 24.92
CA ARG A 72 -6.46 -1.14 24.47
C ARG A 72 -6.82 -1.53 23.05
N MET A 73 -7.06 -2.82 22.83
CA MET A 73 -7.31 -3.40 21.51
C MET A 73 -8.39 -2.65 20.70
N ALA A 74 -9.55 -2.35 21.29
CA ALA A 74 -10.62 -1.65 20.60
C ALA A 74 -10.22 -0.22 20.15
N GLN A 75 -9.48 0.51 20.99
CA GLN A 75 -8.92 1.82 20.63
C GLN A 75 -7.91 1.67 19.50
N GLY A 76 -7.03 0.67 19.57
CA GLY A 76 -6.03 0.43 18.54
C GLY A 76 -6.63 0.03 17.20
N ILE A 77 -7.67 -0.79 17.18
CA ILE A 77 -8.41 -1.16 15.97
C ILE A 77 -9.03 0.08 15.33
N LEU A 78 -9.66 0.96 16.13
CA LEU A 78 -10.24 2.20 15.63
C LEU A 78 -9.16 3.12 15.02
N VAL A 79 -8.02 3.27 15.69
CA VAL A 79 -6.90 4.07 15.19
C VAL A 79 -6.33 3.47 13.91
N GLY A 80 -6.10 2.16 13.89
CA GLY A 80 -5.60 1.43 12.72
C GLY A 80 -6.55 1.57 11.53
N TRP A 81 -7.85 1.38 11.75
CA TRP A 81 -8.88 1.55 10.74
C TRP A 81 -8.87 2.96 10.12
N VAL A 82 -8.92 4.00 10.96
CA VAL A 82 -8.90 5.39 10.49
C VAL A 82 -7.59 5.72 9.77
N ALA A 83 -6.45 5.28 10.33
CA ALA A 83 -5.14 5.45 9.71
C ALA A 83 -5.08 4.75 8.35
N GLY A 84 -5.62 3.54 8.20
CA GLY A 84 -5.66 2.82 6.93
C GLY A 84 -6.49 3.54 5.86
N LEU A 85 -7.62 4.15 6.24
CA LEU A 85 -8.42 4.97 5.32
C LEU A 85 -7.71 6.27 4.90
N ALA A 86 -6.91 6.85 5.79
CA ALA A 86 -6.27 8.14 5.59
C ALA A 86 -4.88 8.06 4.92
N ILE A 87 -4.11 6.99 5.18
CA ILE A 87 -2.73 6.87 4.69
C ILE A 87 -2.73 6.90 3.16
N PRO A 88 -2.01 7.84 2.52
CA PRO A 88 -1.87 7.88 1.08
C PRO A 88 -0.93 6.77 0.59
N GLY A 89 -0.82 6.61 -0.72
CA GLY A 89 0.14 5.69 -1.33
C GLY A 89 -0.34 4.24 -1.45
N GLY A 90 0.47 3.47 -2.16
CA GLY A 90 0.24 2.07 -2.48
C GLY A 90 0.94 1.09 -1.53
N PRO A 91 1.04 -0.20 -1.89
CA PRO A 91 1.65 -1.23 -1.05
C PRO A 91 3.09 -0.91 -0.66
N TYR A 92 3.83 -0.22 -1.54
CA TYR A 92 5.23 0.17 -1.31
C TYR A 92 5.42 1.13 -0.12
N LEU A 93 4.39 1.89 0.26
CA LEU A 93 4.40 2.71 1.47
C LEU A 93 3.78 1.98 2.66
N LEU A 94 2.62 1.37 2.43
CA LEU A 94 1.81 0.75 3.49
C LEU A 94 2.54 -0.36 4.24
N PHE A 95 3.17 -1.30 3.51
CA PHE A 95 3.77 -2.48 4.12
C PHE A 95 5.04 -2.16 4.92
N PRO A 96 5.97 -1.32 4.47
CA PRO A 96 7.08 -0.88 5.31
C PRO A 96 6.63 -0.17 6.58
N VAL A 97 5.62 0.70 6.51
CA VAL A 97 5.04 1.36 7.68
C VAL A 97 4.45 0.34 8.65
N ALA A 98 3.61 -0.57 8.16
CA ALA A 98 3.00 -1.62 8.99
C ALA A 98 4.06 -2.55 9.62
N ALA A 99 5.08 -2.95 8.86
CA ALA A 99 6.18 -3.76 9.36
C ALA A 99 6.96 -3.04 10.46
N ASN A 100 7.18 -1.74 10.31
CA ASN A 100 7.85 -0.95 11.33
C ASN A 100 7.02 -0.79 12.61
N LEU A 101 5.71 -0.50 12.47
CA LEU A 101 4.78 -0.48 13.60
C LEU A 101 4.75 -1.82 14.33
N PHE A 102 4.75 -2.93 13.59
CA PHE A 102 4.80 -4.27 14.17
C PHE A 102 6.09 -4.51 14.96
N ARG A 103 7.26 -4.24 14.37
CA ARG A 103 8.56 -4.35 15.07
C ARG A 103 8.66 -3.45 16.29
N SER A 104 7.95 -2.33 16.28
CA SER A 104 7.93 -1.36 17.37
C SER A 104 6.94 -1.73 18.50
N GLY A 105 6.15 -2.79 18.34
CA GLY A 105 5.26 -3.35 19.37
C GLY A 105 3.77 -3.06 19.17
N ALA A 106 3.33 -2.63 17.98
CA ALA A 106 1.91 -2.56 17.67
C ALA A 106 1.28 -3.97 17.66
N ALA A 107 0.09 -4.08 18.24
CA ALA A 107 -0.65 -5.33 18.29
C ALA A 107 -1.15 -5.75 16.89
N PRO A 108 -1.31 -7.06 16.63
CA PRO A 108 -1.77 -7.56 15.33
C PRO A 108 -3.13 -7.02 14.90
N GLY A 109 -4.14 -6.97 15.80
CA GLY A 109 -5.49 -6.51 15.48
C GLY A 109 -5.55 -5.10 14.85
N PRO A 110 -4.95 -4.07 15.48
CA PRO A 110 -4.81 -2.73 14.91
C PRO A 110 -4.13 -2.70 13.53
N LEU A 111 -3.10 -3.53 13.32
CA LEU A 111 -2.42 -3.62 12.03
C LEU A 111 -3.27 -4.31 10.96
N ILE A 112 -4.01 -5.36 11.33
CA ILE A 112 -4.98 -6.03 10.44
C ILE A 112 -6.07 -5.04 10.04
N ALA A 113 -6.60 -4.26 10.98
CA ALA A 113 -7.58 -3.22 10.68
C ALA A 113 -7.01 -2.16 9.72
N LEU A 114 -5.78 -1.71 9.95
CA LEU A 114 -5.08 -0.74 9.09
C LEU A 114 -4.87 -1.27 7.66
N LEU A 115 -4.33 -2.48 7.53
CA LEU A 115 -4.05 -3.10 6.23
C LEU A 115 -5.34 -3.40 5.47
N THR A 116 -6.34 -3.95 6.15
CA THR A 116 -7.64 -4.27 5.56
C THR A 116 -8.37 -2.99 5.12
N ALA A 117 -8.35 -1.94 5.94
CA ALA A 117 -8.98 -0.67 5.60
C ALA A 117 -8.38 -0.06 4.34
N LYS A 118 -7.04 0.03 4.28
CA LYS A 118 -6.34 0.62 3.14
C LYS A 118 -6.53 -0.18 1.84
N THR A 119 -6.57 -1.51 1.95
CA THR A 119 -6.72 -2.39 0.78
C THR A 119 -8.15 -2.35 0.23
N LEU A 120 -9.16 -2.43 1.11
CA LEU A 120 -10.56 -2.38 0.72
C LEU A 120 -10.97 -0.99 0.23
N VAL A 121 -10.52 0.07 0.91
CA VAL A 121 -10.91 1.46 0.61
C VAL A 121 -9.66 2.35 0.55
N SER A 122 -9.39 2.83 -0.66
CA SER A 122 -8.39 3.86 -0.90
C SER A 122 -9.10 5.06 -1.52
N PRO A 123 -9.22 6.20 -0.82
CA PRO A 123 -9.92 7.38 -1.36
C PRO A 123 -9.38 7.83 -2.71
N ILE A 124 -8.06 7.76 -2.90
CA ILE A 124 -7.41 8.07 -4.18
C ILE A 124 -7.89 7.11 -5.27
N ARG A 125 -7.94 5.80 -4.99
CA ARG A 125 -8.41 4.80 -5.96
C ARG A 125 -9.90 4.98 -6.27
N MET A 126 -10.69 5.24 -5.23
CA MET A 126 -12.12 5.46 -5.31
C MET A 126 -12.44 6.66 -6.21
N LEU A 127 -11.78 7.80 -5.99
CA LEU A 127 -12.04 9.04 -6.71
C LEU A 127 -11.44 9.07 -8.12
N THR A 128 -10.25 8.47 -8.31
CA THR A 128 -9.53 8.55 -9.59
C THR A 128 -9.99 7.47 -10.57
N TYR A 129 -10.37 6.28 -10.07
CA TYR A 129 -10.63 5.13 -10.91
C TYR A 129 -12.04 4.56 -10.71
N GLU A 130 -12.43 4.24 -9.47
CA GLU A 130 -13.70 3.51 -9.25
C GLU A 130 -14.90 4.37 -9.65
N ALA A 131 -15.04 5.58 -9.11
CA ALA A 131 -16.18 6.43 -9.40
C ALA A 131 -16.26 6.86 -10.89
N PRO A 132 -15.15 7.28 -11.55
CA PRO A 132 -15.21 7.66 -12.96
C PRO A 132 -15.44 6.50 -13.93
N LEU A 133 -14.91 5.30 -13.64
CA LEU A 133 -14.99 4.16 -14.55
C LEU A 133 -16.21 3.26 -14.29
N LEU A 134 -16.61 3.09 -13.03
CA LEU A 134 -17.67 2.15 -12.60
C LEU A 134 -18.97 2.85 -12.18
N GLY A 135 -18.93 4.18 -12.01
CA GLY A 135 -20.06 4.98 -11.55
C GLY A 135 -20.21 5.02 -10.03
N TRP A 136 -20.83 6.10 -9.55
CA TRP A 136 -21.07 6.34 -8.12
C TRP A 136 -21.91 5.29 -7.40
N PRO A 137 -22.99 4.74 -7.99
CA PRO A 137 -23.84 3.77 -7.28
C PRO A 137 -23.06 2.51 -6.88
N LEU A 138 -22.28 1.93 -7.80
CA LEU A 138 -21.48 0.74 -7.53
C LEU A 138 -20.31 1.05 -6.59
N THR A 139 -19.65 2.20 -6.79
CA THR A 139 -18.52 2.63 -5.95
C THR A 139 -18.95 2.79 -4.49
N LEU A 140 -20.08 3.46 -4.22
CA LEU A 140 -20.60 3.64 -2.87
C LEU A 140 -21.10 2.31 -2.27
N ALA A 141 -21.79 1.48 -3.05
CA ALA A 141 -22.24 0.17 -2.62
C ALA A 141 -21.08 -0.74 -2.17
N ARG A 142 -19.94 -0.66 -2.85
CA ARG A 142 -18.69 -1.35 -2.47
C ARG A 142 -17.98 -0.69 -1.29
N CYS A 143 -17.98 0.63 -1.20
CA CYS A 143 -17.27 1.34 -0.13
C CYS A 143 -17.87 1.06 1.24
N LEU A 144 -19.19 0.88 1.32
CA LEU A 144 -19.86 0.59 2.59
C LEU A 144 -19.30 -0.66 3.31
N PRO A 145 -19.29 -1.87 2.70
CA PRO A 145 -18.65 -3.03 3.32
C PRO A 145 -17.13 -2.84 3.47
N GLY A 146 -16.48 -2.14 2.54
CA GLY A 146 -15.05 -1.85 2.61
C GLY A 146 -14.65 -1.00 3.82
N VAL A 147 -15.51 -0.08 4.25
CA VAL A 147 -15.31 0.76 5.44
C VAL A 147 -15.69 0.00 6.71
N LEU A 148 -16.72 -0.84 6.69
CA LEU A 148 -17.25 -1.49 7.90
C LEU A 148 -16.57 -2.80 8.30
N LEU A 149 -16.00 -3.55 7.35
CA LEU A 149 -15.32 -4.82 7.62
C LEU A 149 -13.96 -4.70 8.35
N PRO A 150 -13.09 -3.70 8.09
CA PRO A 150 -11.76 -3.65 8.69
C PRO A 150 -11.73 -3.68 10.23
N PRO A 151 -12.63 -2.97 10.96
CA PRO A 151 -12.69 -3.09 12.42
C PRO A 151 -13.02 -4.51 12.89
N VAL A 152 -13.94 -5.18 12.19
CA VAL A 152 -14.33 -6.56 12.51
C VAL A 152 -13.16 -7.51 12.29
N MET A 153 -12.42 -7.34 11.19
CA MET A 153 -11.23 -8.14 10.91
C MET A 153 -10.12 -7.94 11.95
N GLY A 154 -10.02 -6.75 12.55
CA GLY A 154 -9.06 -6.49 13.63
C GLY A 154 -9.41 -7.15 14.97
N LEU A 155 -10.65 -7.63 15.15
CA LEU A 155 -11.11 -8.31 16.36
C LEU A 155 -10.83 -9.82 16.36
N ILE A 156 -10.57 -10.40 15.19
CA ILE A 156 -10.34 -11.84 14.96
C ILE A 156 -8.83 -12.12 15.01
#